data_AF-A0A3M0C708-F1
#
_entry.id   AF-A0A3M0C708-F1
#
_cell.length_a   1.000
_cell.length_b   1.000
_cell.length_c   1.000
_cell.angle_alpha   90.00
_cell.angle_beta   90.00
_cell.angle_gamma   90.00
#
_symmetry.space_group_name_H-M   'P 1'
#
loop_
_entity.id
_entity.type
_entity.pdbx_description
1 polymer ?
#
loop_
_entity_poly.entity_id
_entity_poly.type
_entity_poly.pdbx_seq_one_letter_code
_entity_poly.pdbx_strand_id
1 'polypeptide(L)'
;MTDFGDDAELAGQYVAWTKNALVEMRDINEMLIATEPSDALPADMIDSLYGLSHNIKGMGASFDYGLMTEIGASLCLYLKKRPDGTSYDGDLVTSHLKAFEVVIDNDIRGLGGEKGQAVIARLKQLVGDAIHA
;
A
#
# COMPACT_ATOMS: atom_id res chain seq x y z
N MET A 1 17.48 -25.52 -23.64
CA MET A 1 16.61 -24.40 -24.00
C MET A 1 15.80 -24.12 -22.75
N THR A 2 16.34 -23.29 -21.86
CA THR A 2 15.72 -23.05 -20.55
C THR A 2 14.54 -22.12 -20.78
N ASP A 3 13.36 -22.67 -20.54
CA ASP A 3 12.08 -21.97 -20.45
C ASP A 3 12.12 -21.10 -19.19
N PHE A 4 12.70 -19.91 -19.33
CA PHE A 4 12.52 -18.84 -18.35
C PHE A 4 11.18 -18.23 -18.71
N GLY A 5 10.14 -18.51 -17.92
CA GLY A 5 8.80 -17.95 -18.13
C GLY A 5 8.90 -16.47 -18.47
N ASP A 6 8.28 -16.09 -19.60
CA ASP A 6 8.40 -14.75 -20.18
C ASP A 6 8.16 -13.68 -19.11
N ASP A 7 9.01 -12.65 -19.04
CA ASP A 7 8.89 -11.53 -18.07
C ASP A 7 7.48 -10.91 -18.05
N ALA A 8 6.77 -11.00 -19.19
CA ALA A 8 5.38 -10.59 -19.33
C ALA A 8 4.39 -11.43 -18.50
N GLU A 9 4.62 -12.73 -18.37
CA GLU A 9 3.79 -13.62 -17.53
C GLU A 9 3.97 -13.24 -16.05
N LEU A 10 5.22 -13.07 -15.60
CA LEU A 10 5.53 -12.66 -14.23
C LEU A 10 4.95 -11.27 -13.90
N ALA A 11 5.04 -10.33 -14.84
CA ALA A 11 4.41 -9.02 -14.70
C ALA A 11 2.88 -9.13 -14.59
N GLY A 12 2.26 -10.00 -15.38
CA GLY A 12 0.83 -10.29 -15.31
C GLY A 12 0.42 -10.89 -13.96
N GLN A 13 1.22 -11.82 -13.44
CA GLN A 13 1.02 -12.43 -12.12
C GLN A 13 1.14 -11.38 -11.01
N TYR A 14 2.11 -10.47 -11.08
CA TYR A 14 2.24 -9.35 -10.13
C TYR A 14 0.99 -8.46 -10.14
N VAL A 15 0.48 -8.10 -11.33
CA VAL A 15 -0.73 -7.27 -11.45
C VAL A 15 -1.94 -7.98 -10.84
N ALA A 16 -2.16 -9.25 -11.19
CA ALA A 16 -3.28 -10.04 -10.68
C ALA A 16 -3.20 -10.22 -9.15
N TRP A 17 -2.02 -10.58 -8.64
CA TRP A 17 -1.78 -10.71 -7.21
C TRP A 17 -2.01 -9.38 -6.48
N THR A 18 -1.48 -8.27 -7.01
CA THR A 18 -1.62 -6.95 -6.40
C THR A 18 -3.08 -6.53 -6.31
N LYS A 19 -3.90 -6.78 -7.35
CA LYS A 19 -5.33 -6.47 -7.29
C LYS A 19 -6.04 -7.25 -6.19
N ASN A 20 -5.74 -8.55 -6.03
CA ASN A 20 -6.29 -9.35 -4.94
C ASN A 20 -5.83 -8.86 -3.57
N ALA A 21 -4.54 -8.51 -3.43
CA ALA A 21 -4.01 -7.92 -2.20
C ALA A 21 -4.72 -6.60 -1.85
N LEU A 22 -5.04 -5.74 -2.83
CA LEU A 22 -5.77 -4.49 -2.60
C LEU A 22 -7.23 -4.71 -2.21
N VAL A 23 -7.85 -5.83 -2.59
CA VAL A 23 -9.18 -6.21 -2.07
C VAL A 23 -9.05 -6.61 -0.61
N GLU A 24 -8.11 -7.50 -0.29
CA GLU A 24 -7.88 -7.96 1.09
C GLU A 24 -7.51 -6.79 2.03
N MET A 25 -6.64 -5.87 1.58
CA MET A 25 -6.29 -4.68 2.36
C MET A 25 -7.49 -3.77 2.62
N ARG A 26 -8.45 -3.69 1.69
CA ARG A 26 -9.68 -2.91 1.88
C ARG A 26 -10.55 -3.56 2.94
N ASP A 27 -10.79 -4.86 2.84
CA ASP A 27 -11.59 -5.61 3.81
C ASP A 27 -11.00 -5.47 5.22
N ILE A 28 -9.67 -5.58 5.35
CA ILE A 28 -8.98 -5.39 6.64
C ILE A 28 -9.15 -3.96 7.15
N ASN A 29 -8.95 -2.96 6.30
CA ASN A 29 -9.13 -1.55 6.68
C ASN A 29 -10.57 -1.25 7.12
N GLU A 30 -11.57 -1.79 6.43
CA GLU A 30 -12.98 -1.65 6.80
C GLU A 30 -13.28 -2.29 8.17
N MET A 31 -12.74 -3.48 8.45
CA MET A 31 -12.86 -4.12 9.77
C MET A 31 -12.19 -3.29 10.87
N LEU A 32 -11.02 -2.70 10.59
CA LEU A 32 -10.31 -1.84 11.53
C LEU A 32 -11.06 -0.53 11.79
N ILE A 33 -11.66 0.08 10.77
CA ILE A 33 -12.51 1.27 10.91
C ILE A 33 -13.77 0.96 11.74
N ALA A 34 -14.32 -0.24 11.57
CA ALA A 34 -15.50 -0.70 12.31
C ALA A 34 -15.19 -1.15 13.75
N THR A 35 -13.92 -1.20 14.16
CA THR A 35 -13.53 -1.56 15.53
C THR A 35 -13.88 -0.42 16.48
N GLU A 36 -14.54 -0.72 17.60
CA GLU A 36 -14.96 0.30 18.57
C GLU A 36 -13.73 1.00 19.19
N PRO A 37 -13.76 2.32 19.45
CA PRO A 37 -12.62 3.05 20.02
C PRO A 37 -12.17 2.56 21.40
N SER A 38 -13.05 1.85 22.13
CA SER A 38 -12.74 1.25 23.43
C SER A 38 -11.97 -0.07 23.33
N ASP A 39 -11.91 -0.67 22.14
CA ASP A 39 -11.24 -1.94 21.92
C ASP A 39 -9.78 -1.71 21.52
N ALA A 40 -8.91 -2.62 21.94
CA ALA A 40 -7.56 -2.66 21.39
C ALA A 40 -7.64 -3.02 19.91
N LEU A 41 -6.94 -2.26 19.06
CA LEU A 41 -6.85 -2.58 17.64
C LEU A 41 -6.28 -4.01 17.46
N PRO A 42 -6.90 -4.85 16.62
CA PRO A 42 -6.39 -6.18 16.31
C PRO A 42 -4.98 -6.09 15.69
N ALA A 43 -3.95 -6.46 16.45
CA ALA A 43 -2.56 -6.32 16.04
C ALA A 43 -2.25 -7.17 14.79
N ASP A 44 -2.89 -8.33 14.67
CA ASP A 44 -2.81 -9.25 13.54
C ASP A 44 -3.33 -8.62 12.24
N MET A 45 -4.41 -7.83 12.30
CA MET A 45 -4.93 -7.11 11.14
C MET A 45 -3.97 -6.02 10.67
N ILE A 46 -3.36 -5.29 11.60
CA ILE A 46 -2.36 -4.27 11.23
C ILE A 46 -1.10 -4.93 10.65
N ASP A 47 -0.64 -6.03 11.24
CA ASP A 47 0.50 -6.78 10.72
C ASP A 47 0.21 -7.35 9.32
N SER A 48 -1.04 -7.74 9.06
CA SER A 48 -1.50 -8.19 7.74
C SER A 48 -1.45 -7.06 6.71
N LEU A 49 -1.97 -5.87 7.03
CA LEU A 49 -1.83 -4.67 6.18
C LEU A 49 -0.36 -4.34 5.91
N TYR A 50 0.49 -4.42 6.94
CA TYR A 50 1.91 -4.14 6.79
C TYR A 50 2.58 -5.16 5.85
N GLY A 51 2.26 -6.44 6.01
CA GLY A 51 2.78 -7.52 5.15
C GLY A 51 2.40 -7.36 3.69
N LEU A 52 1.12 -7.09 3.40
CA LEU A 52 0.64 -6.86 2.02
C LEU A 52 1.30 -5.62 1.40
N SER A 53 1.34 -4.50 2.12
CA SER A 53 2.03 -3.28 1.69
C SER A 53 3.52 -3.51 1.44
N HIS A 54 4.18 -4.29 2.31
CA HIS A 54 5.59 -4.62 2.19
C HIS A 54 5.88 -5.44 0.92
N ASN A 55 5.01 -6.39 0.60
CA ASN A 55 5.13 -7.23 -0.59
C ASN A 55 4.91 -6.43 -1.87
N ILE A 56 3.87 -5.58 -1.92
CA ILE A 56 3.64 -4.65 -3.04
C ILE A 56 4.87 -3.77 -3.25
N LYS A 57 5.41 -3.20 -2.17
CA LYS A 57 6.62 -2.38 -2.20
C LYS A 57 7.80 -3.12 -2.81
N GLY A 58 8.06 -4.34 -2.33
CA GLY A 58 9.22 -5.14 -2.72
C GLY A 58 9.18 -5.59 -4.18
N MET A 59 7.99 -5.85 -4.72
CA MET A 59 7.83 -6.33 -6.10
C MET A 59 7.68 -5.20 -7.12
N GLY A 60 7.17 -4.02 -6.74
CA GLY A 60 6.86 -2.93 -7.68
C GLY A 60 8.04 -2.53 -8.57
N ALA A 61 9.21 -2.29 -7.98
CA ALA A 61 10.41 -1.90 -8.72
C ALA A 61 10.87 -2.95 -9.75
N SER A 62 10.70 -4.24 -9.44
CA SER A 62 11.10 -5.35 -10.32
C SER A 62 10.27 -5.42 -11.61
N PHE A 63 9.06 -4.85 -11.61
CA PHE A 63 8.13 -4.86 -12.74
C PHE A 63 7.85 -3.46 -13.30
N ASP A 64 8.77 -2.50 -13.09
CA ASP A 64 8.66 -1.11 -13.54
C ASP A 64 7.44 -0.34 -12.97
N TYR A 65 7.04 -0.67 -11.74
CA TYR A 65 6.02 0.04 -10.97
C TYR A 65 6.65 0.78 -9.79
N GLY A 66 7.62 1.66 -10.06
CA GLY A 66 8.34 2.42 -9.03
C GLY A 66 7.42 3.23 -8.11
N LEU A 67 6.30 3.74 -8.62
CA LEU A 67 5.31 4.47 -7.84
C LEU A 67 4.61 3.55 -6.81
N MET A 68 4.35 2.27 -7.15
CA MET A 68 3.85 1.29 -6.18
C MET A 68 4.86 1.08 -5.05
N THR A 69 6.16 1.03 -5.37
CA THR A 69 7.21 0.94 -4.36
C THR A 69 7.18 2.13 -3.41
N GLU A 70 7.06 3.35 -3.91
CA GLU A 70 7.01 4.53 -3.05
C GLU A 70 5.72 4.60 -2.20
N ILE A 71 4.57 4.22 -2.76
CA ILE A 71 3.29 4.20 -2.01
C ILE A 71 3.36 3.17 -0.88
N GLY A 72 3.86 1.96 -1.18
CA GLY A 72 4.02 0.92 -0.17
C GLY A 72 5.05 1.25 0.89
N ALA A 73 6.13 1.96 0.55
CA ALA A 73 7.08 2.47 1.53
C ALA A 73 6.42 3.48 2.49
N SER A 74 5.62 4.41 1.96
CA SER A 74 4.87 5.39 2.75
C SER A 74 3.87 4.71 3.70
N LEU A 75 3.07 3.77 3.20
CA LEU A 75 2.09 3.05 4.00
C LEU A 75 2.77 2.17 5.07
N CYS A 76 3.85 1.45 4.73
CA CYS A 76 4.63 0.69 5.69
C CYS A 76 5.18 1.58 6.82
N LEU A 77 5.61 2.81 6.51
CA LEU A 77 6.08 3.74 7.53
C LEU A 77 4.98 4.08 8.53
N TYR A 78 3.79 4.45 8.03
CA TYR A 78 2.63 4.73 8.86
C TYR A 78 2.27 3.54 9.76
N LEU A 79 2.08 2.35 9.17
CA LEU A 79 1.68 1.16 9.91
C LEU A 79 2.73 0.78 10.96
N LYS A 80 4.03 0.95 10.69
CA LYS A 80 5.11 0.63 11.63
C LYS A 80 5.32 1.66 12.73
N LYS A 81 5.10 2.95 12.43
CA LYS A 81 5.42 4.07 13.32
C LYS A 81 4.21 4.63 14.05
N ARG A 82 3.01 4.11 13.80
CA ARG A 82 1.82 4.44 14.56
C ARG A 82 2.17 4.43 16.07
N PRO A 83 1.99 5.54 16.80
CA PRO A 83 2.19 5.52 18.23
C PRO A 83 1.30 4.44 18.85
N ASP A 84 1.88 3.62 19.73
CA ASP A 84 1.15 2.61 20.47
C ASP A 84 0.05 3.31 21.29
N GLY A 85 -1.17 3.37 20.76
CA GLY A 85 -2.32 4.03 21.39
C GLY A 85 -2.93 5.23 20.64
N THR A 86 -2.39 5.69 19.52
CA THR A 86 -3.10 6.65 18.64
C THR A 86 -4.05 5.94 17.69
N SER A 87 -5.20 6.58 17.44
CA SER A 87 -6.26 6.08 16.55
C SER A 87 -5.69 5.70 15.20
N TYR A 88 -5.96 4.47 14.78
CA TYR A 88 -5.80 4.07 13.40
C TYR A 88 -6.61 5.02 12.50
N ASP A 89 -5.92 5.79 11.67
CA ASP A 89 -6.49 6.60 10.60
C ASP A 89 -6.75 5.71 9.37
N GLY A 90 -7.98 5.18 9.29
CA GLY A 90 -8.43 4.38 8.15
C GLY A 90 -8.64 5.18 6.87
N ASP A 91 -8.83 6.50 6.95
CA ASP A 91 -8.94 7.36 5.77
C ASP A 91 -7.58 7.57 5.10
N LEU A 92 -6.52 7.66 5.90
CA LEU A 92 -5.14 7.67 5.42
C LEU A 92 -4.79 6.35 4.72
N VAL A 93 -5.16 5.21 5.30
CA VAL A 93 -4.97 3.90 4.65
C VAL A 93 -5.77 3.82 3.35
N THR A 94 -7.04 4.20 3.38
CA THR A 94 -7.90 4.27 2.18
C THR A 94 -7.28 5.12 1.07
N SER A 95 -6.65 6.24 1.42
CA SER A 95 -5.98 7.12 0.45
C SER A 95 -4.77 6.44 -0.22
N HIS A 96 -4.02 5.62 0.51
CA HIS A 96 -2.94 4.81 -0.06
C HIS A 96 -3.48 3.69 -0.96
N LEU A 97 -4.56 3.02 -0.55
CA LEU A 97 -5.19 1.95 -1.36
C LEU A 97 -5.69 2.50 -2.69
N LYS A 98 -6.41 3.64 -2.67
CA LYS A 98 -6.83 4.34 -3.89
C LYS A 98 -5.65 4.72 -4.79
N ALA A 99 -4.53 5.15 -4.21
CA ALA A 99 -3.34 5.48 -4.99
C ALA A 99 -2.77 4.23 -5.69
N PHE A 100 -2.65 3.09 -4.99
CA PHE A 100 -2.25 1.83 -5.59
C PHE A 100 -3.17 1.39 -6.73
N GLU A 101 -4.49 1.50 -6.52
CA GLU A 101 -5.51 1.16 -7.52
C GLU A 101 -5.37 2.00 -8.78
N VAL A 102 -5.22 3.32 -8.63
CA VAL A 102 -5.00 4.21 -9.77
C VAL A 102 -3.77 3.81 -10.56
N VAL A 103 -2.66 3.47 -9.89
CA VAL A 103 -1.44 3.04 -10.56
C VAL A 103 -1.65 1.73 -11.31
N ILE A 104 -2.24 0.72 -10.68
CA ILE A 104 -2.36 -0.61 -11.27
C ILE A 104 -3.45 -0.68 -12.36
N ASP A 105 -4.53 0.09 -12.24
CA ASP A 105 -5.63 0.11 -13.22
C ASP A 105 -5.30 0.95 -14.45
N ASN A 106 -4.40 1.93 -14.33
CA ASN A 106 -3.95 2.77 -15.44
C ASN A 106 -2.56 2.37 -15.95
N ASP A 107 -2.01 1.25 -15.49
CA ASP A 107 -0.70 0.74 -15.90
C ASP A 107 0.43 1.80 -15.79
N ILE A 108 0.42 2.57 -14.69
CA ILE A 108 1.36 3.69 -14.51
C ILE A 108 2.75 3.15 -14.17
N ARG A 109 3.65 3.21 -15.16
CA ARG A 109 5.04 2.76 -15.03
C ARG A 109 5.98 3.82 -14.45
N GLY A 110 7.13 3.36 -13.96
CA GLY A 110 8.13 4.18 -13.30
C GLY A 110 7.56 4.93 -12.09
N LEU A 111 7.86 6.22 -11.96
CA LEU A 111 7.42 7.07 -10.84
C LEU A 111 6.12 7.86 -11.12
N GLY A 112 5.44 7.62 -12.25
CA GLY A 112 4.21 8.31 -12.61
C GLY A 112 4.36 9.81 -12.93
N GLY A 113 5.58 10.25 -13.26
CA GLY A 113 5.89 11.65 -13.61
C GLY A 113 5.58 12.65 -12.49
N GLU A 114 5.34 13.91 -12.86
CA GLU A 114 5.07 14.99 -11.89
C GLU A 114 3.82 14.71 -11.05
N LYS A 115 2.77 14.14 -11.66
CA LYS A 115 1.52 13.81 -10.95
C LYS A 115 1.74 12.70 -9.91
N GLY A 116 2.44 11.63 -10.28
CA GLY A 116 2.77 10.54 -9.36
C GLY A 116 3.61 11.04 -8.17
N GLN A 117 4.61 11.88 -8.44
CA GLN A 117 5.42 12.50 -7.41
C GLN A 117 4.62 13.45 -6.50
N ALA A 118 3.67 14.21 -7.05
CA ALA A 118 2.79 15.06 -6.25
C ALA A 118 1.88 14.23 -5.31
N VAL A 119 1.30 13.13 -5.82
CA VAL A 119 0.53 12.19 -5.01
C VAL A 119 1.38 11.63 -3.87
N ILE A 120 2.61 11.22 -4.16
CA ILE A 120 3.48 10.61 -3.16
C ILE A 120 3.95 11.60 -2.10
N ALA A 121 4.26 12.83 -2.51
CA ALA A 121 4.61 13.90 -1.61
C ALA A 121 3.46 14.18 -0.65
N ARG A 122 2.21 14.21 -1.16
CA ARG A 122 1.02 14.42 -0.33
C ARG A 122 0.78 13.27 0.65
N LEU A 123 0.90 12.01 0.21
CA LEU A 123 0.74 10.85 1.09
C LEU A 123 1.81 10.85 2.20
N LYS A 124 3.07 11.09 1.85
CA LYS A 124 4.17 11.18 2.83
C LYS A 124 3.96 12.31 3.84
N GLN A 125 3.43 13.45 3.40
CA GLN A 125 3.07 14.55 4.30
C GLN A 125 1.99 14.11 5.29
N LEU A 126 0.90 13.50 4.81
CA LEU A 126 -0.18 13.01 5.68
C LEU A 126 0.31 11.97 6.69
N VAL A 127 1.19 11.05 6.25
CA VAL A 127 1.84 10.10 7.16
C VAL A 127 2.69 10.82 8.20
N GLY A 128 3.47 11.82 7.78
CA GLY A 128 4.27 12.64 8.68
C GLY A 128 3.42 13.34 9.74
N ASP A 129 2.30 13.94 9.33
CA ASP A 129 1.36 14.59 10.25
C ASP A 129 0.75 13.56 11.22
N ALA A 130 0.33 12.39 10.73
CA ALA A 130 -0.34 11.36 11.54
C ALA A 130 0.58 10.69 12.58
N ILE A 131 1.87 10.50 12.30
CA ILE A 131 2.80 9.82 13.24
C ILE A 131 3.43 10.77 14.26
N HIS A 132 3.29 12.10 14.08
CA HIS A 132 3.79 13.12 15.01
C HIS A 132 2.67 13.87 15.73
N ALA A 133 1.40 13.61 15.40
CA ALA A 133 0.23 14.11 16.10
C ALA A 133 0.05 13.43 17.46
#